data_AF-A0A9R0WA24-F1
#
_entry.id   AF-A0A9R0WA24-F1
#
_cell.length_a   1.000
_cell.length_b   1.000
_cell.length_c   1.000
_cell.angle_alpha   90.00
_cell.angle_beta   90.00
_cell.angle_gamma   90.00
#
_symmetry.space_group_name_H-M   'P 1'
#
loop_
_entity.id
_entity.type
_entity.pdbx_description
1 polymer ?
#
loop_
_entity_poly.entity_id
_entity_poly.type
_entity_poly.pdbx_seq_one_letter_code
_entity_poly.pdbx_strand_id
1 'polypeptide(L)'
;MKNHLVICMLTYFQVKKHIKQGEGQTGGIFSIEAPLHVSNVQVIDPVTGKPCKTTYKYLPDGTKVRVSRGMYASGAVIPRPEILKERKKPRPTSHGPKDTPIEHVLEKTYDAKAGIGMPDL
;
A
#
# COMPACT_ATOMS: atom_id res chain seq x y z
N MET A 1 -10.57 -13.67 12.00
CA MET A 1 -10.04 -12.60 11.12
C MET A 1 -11.00 -11.42 11.21
N LYS A 2 -10.52 -10.19 11.46
CA LYS A 2 -11.40 -9.01 11.55
C LYS A 2 -11.61 -8.44 10.13
N ASN A 3 -12.78 -8.66 9.54
CA ASN A 3 -13.14 -8.13 8.22
C ASN A 3 -13.70 -6.70 8.34
N HIS A 4 -12.91 -5.80 8.92
CA HIS A 4 -13.32 -4.42 9.16
C HIS A 4 -12.37 -3.46 8.44
N LEU A 5 -12.93 -2.35 7.95
CA LEU A 5 -12.23 -1.33 7.20
C LEU A 5 -12.52 0.04 7.85
N VAL A 6 -11.49 0.86 8.02
CA VAL A 6 -11.63 2.24 8.48
C VAL A 6 -11.50 3.12 7.24
N ILE A 7 -12.50 3.96 6.98
CA ILE A 7 -12.51 4.85 5.83
C ILE A 7 -12.35 6.27 6.36
N CYS A 8 -11.24 6.90 5.94
CA CYS A 8 -10.93 8.25 6.35
C CYS A 8 -11.83 9.26 5.63
N MET A 9 -12.33 10.25 6.36
CA MET A 9 -13.21 11.35 5.90
C MET A 9 -14.70 11.06 5.62
N LEU A 10 -15.21 9.85 5.86
CA LEU A 10 -16.67 9.67 5.92
C LEU A 10 -17.16 10.13 7.31
N THR A 11 -17.87 11.26 7.36
CA THR A 11 -18.46 11.86 8.56
C THR A 11 -19.47 10.97 9.31
N TYR A 12 -19.74 9.77 8.80
CA TYR A 12 -20.90 8.97 9.19
C TYR A 12 -20.64 7.96 10.32
N PHE A 13 -19.39 7.52 10.55
CA PHE A 13 -19.10 6.51 11.58
C PHE A 13 -17.93 6.93 12.48
N GLN A 14 -18.23 7.81 13.43
CA GLN A 14 -17.28 8.33 14.41
C GLN A 14 -17.70 7.91 15.83
N VAL A 15 -16.73 7.56 16.65
CA VAL A 15 -16.92 7.29 18.08
C VAL A 15 -16.21 8.37 18.87
N LYS A 16 -16.89 8.96 19.85
CA LYS A 16 -16.30 9.93 20.77
C LYS A 16 -15.50 9.19 21.83
N LYS A 17 -14.18 9.37 21.83
CA LYS A 17 -13.30 8.85 22.89
C LYS A 17 -12.95 9.96 23.85
N HIS A 18 -13.23 9.72 25.13
CA HIS A 18 -12.79 10.57 26.22
C HIS A 18 -11.38 10.15 26.63
N ILE A 19 -10.42 11.04 26.50
CA ILE A 19 -9.02 10.78 26.86
C ILE A 19 -8.69 11.64 28.08
N LYS A 20 -8.27 10.98 29.16
CA LYS A 20 -7.78 11.65 30.36
C LYS A 20 -6.45 12.35 30.03
N GLN A 21 -6.29 13.58 30.52
CA GLN A 21 -5.05 14.35 30.33
C GLN A 21 -3.87 13.62 31.00
N GLY A 22 -2.74 13.58 30.29
CA GLY A 22 -1.47 13.02 30.77
C GLY A 22 -0.30 13.95 30.45
N GLU A 23 0.91 13.60 30.87
CA GLU A 23 2.10 14.39 30.55
C GLU A 23 2.33 14.43 29.02
N GLY A 24 2.31 15.64 28.46
CA GLY A 24 2.50 15.87 27.02
C GLY A 24 1.29 15.62 26.12
N GLN A 25 0.12 15.25 26.66
CA GLN A 25 -1.10 15.03 25.86
C GLN A 25 -2.28 15.84 26.42
N THR A 26 -2.84 16.72 25.58
CA THR A 26 -4.04 17.49 25.92
C THR A 26 -5.23 16.55 26.12
N GLY A 27 -5.88 16.64 27.27
CA GLY A 27 -7.11 15.91 27.55
C GLY A 27 -8.28 16.47 26.76
N GLY A 28 -9.27 15.63 26.43
CA GLY A 28 -10.43 16.08 25.68
C GLY A 28 -11.28 14.96 25.09
N ILE A 29 -12.29 15.39 24.34
CA ILE A 29 -13.17 14.50 23.58
C ILE A 29 -12.63 14.46 22.14
N PHE A 30 -12.12 13.31 21.72
CA PHE A 30 -11.63 13.11 20.37
C PHE A 30 -12.66 12.33 19.56
N SER A 31 -13.09 12.88 18.44
CA SER A 31 -13.86 12.17 17.42
C SER A 31 -12.91 11.32 16.59
N ILE A 32 -12.95 10.00 16.79
CA ILE A 32 -12.10 9.05 16.05
C ILE A 32 -12.98 8.19 15.14
N GLU A 33 -12.49 7.96 13.93
CA GLU A 33 -13.13 7.08 12.95
C GLU A 33 -13.19 5.65 13.47
N ALA A 34 -14.36 5.02 13.31
CA ALA A 34 -14.58 3.68 13.79
C ALA A 34 -14.58 2.66 12.63
N PRO A 35 -14.30 1.37 12.92
CA PRO A 35 -14.22 0.34 11.90
C PRO A 35 -15.62 -0.06 11.39
N LEU A 36 -15.80 -0.06 10.07
CA LEU A 36 -16.99 -0.57 9.40
C LEU A 36 -16.77 -1.99 8.88
N HIS A 37 -17.82 -2.82 8.94
CA HIS A 37 -17.74 -4.16 8.36
C HIS A 37 -17.67 -4.08 6.83
N VAL A 38 -16.83 -4.92 6.21
CA VAL A 38 -16.55 -4.89 4.76
C VAL A 38 -17.81 -5.06 3.90
N SER A 39 -18.82 -5.79 4.38
CA SER A 39 -20.09 -5.97 3.66
C SER A 39 -20.89 -4.68 3.45
N ASN A 40 -20.63 -3.63 4.25
CA ASN A 40 -21.37 -2.37 4.19
C ASN A 40 -20.70 -1.34 3.26
N VAL A 41 -19.64 -1.72 2.54
CA VAL A 41 -18.84 -0.84 1.70
C VAL A 41 -18.73 -1.41 0.29
N GLN A 42 -18.76 -0.54 -0.72
CA GLN A 42 -18.50 -0.89 -2.12
C GLN A 42 -17.42 -0.01 -2.73
N VAL A 43 -16.77 -0.50 -3.78
CA VAL A 43 -15.76 0.26 -4.53
C VAL A 43 -16.47 1.17 -5.53
N ILE A 44 -15.96 2.39 -5.67
CA ILE A 44 -16.44 3.36 -6.64
C ILE A 44 -15.69 3.16 -7.96
N ASP A 45 -16.43 3.16 -9.07
CA ASP A 45 -15.85 3.13 -10.41
C ASP A 45 -15.21 4.51 -10.73
N PRO A 46 -13.92 4.56 -11.15
CA PRO A 46 -13.21 5.84 -11.34
C PRO A 46 -13.81 6.71 -12.45
N VAL A 47 -14.53 6.12 -13.41
CA VAL A 47 -15.11 6.84 -14.55
C VAL A 47 -16.50 7.36 -14.22
N THR A 48 -17.37 6.49 -13.70
CA THR A 48 -18.79 6.82 -13.51
C THR A 48 -19.11 7.37 -12.13
N GLY A 49 -18.21 7.22 -11.15
CA GLY A 49 -18.44 7.62 -9.76
C GLY A 49 -19.52 6.80 -9.04
N LYS A 50 -20.04 5.74 -9.68
CA LYS A 50 -21.11 4.90 -9.15
C LYS A 50 -20.53 3.69 -8.40
N PRO A 51 -21.26 3.14 -7.40
CA PRO A 51 -20.85 1.92 -6.73
C PRO A 51 -20.85 0.74 -7.72
N CYS A 52 -19.77 -0.04 -7.72
CA CYS A 52 -19.60 -1.15 -8.64
C CYS A 52 -19.04 -2.39 -7.94
N LYS A 53 -19.26 -3.56 -8.56
CA LYS A 53 -18.59 -4.81 -8.16
C LYS A 53 -17.25 -4.91 -8.87
N THR A 54 -16.28 -5.57 -8.28
CA THR A 54 -14.95 -5.76 -8.88
C THR A 54 -14.75 -7.21 -9.29
N THR A 55 -14.06 -7.44 -10.41
CA THR A 55 -13.56 -8.76 -10.81
C THR A 55 -12.10 -8.67 -11.23
N TYR A 56 -11.40 -9.80 -11.33
CA TYR A 56 -10.03 -9.85 -11.82
C TYR A 56 -10.01 -10.27 -13.28
N LYS A 57 -9.18 -9.61 -14.09
CA LYS A 57 -8.84 -10.01 -15.45
C LYS A 57 -7.33 -9.94 -15.64
N TYR A 58 -6.83 -10.72 -16.60
CA TYR A 58 -5.45 -10.66 -17.04
C TYR A 58 -5.37 -9.81 -18.32
N LEU A 59 -4.40 -8.91 -18.35
CA LEU A 59 -4.04 -8.16 -19.55
C LEU A 59 -3.18 -9.03 -20.49
N PRO A 60 -3.04 -8.66 -21.77
CA PRO A 60 -2.12 -9.35 -22.70
C PRO A 60 -0.68 -9.42 -22.18
N ASP A 61 -0.28 -8.46 -21.35
CA ASP A 61 1.05 -8.40 -20.73
C ASP A 61 1.23 -9.38 -19.54
N GLY A 62 0.20 -10.18 -19.23
CA GLY A 62 0.20 -11.12 -18.10
C GLY A 62 -0.06 -10.48 -16.73
N THR A 63 -0.25 -9.17 -16.66
CA THR A 63 -0.51 -8.46 -15.41
C THR A 63 -1.96 -8.67 -14.95
N LYS A 64 -2.15 -8.93 -13.65
CA LYS A 64 -3.47 -9.12 -13.04
C LYS A 64 -4.04 -7.79 -12.59
N VAL A 65 -5.16 -7.39 -13.20
CA VAL A 65 -5.83 -6.11 -12.91
C VAL A 65 -7.25 -6.32 -12.38
N ARG A 66 -7.73 -5.35 -11.61
CA ARG A 66 -9.12 -5.27 -11.16
C ARG A 66 -9.94 -4.52 -12.20
N VAL A 67 -11.13 -5.01 -12.52
CA VAL A 67 -12.03 -4.42 -13.51
C VAL A 67 -13.41 -4.21 -12.88
N SER A 68 -14.04 -3.06 -13.15
CA SER A 68 -15.40 -2.79 -12.69
C SER A 68 -16.43 -3.65 -13.44
N ARG A 69 -17.43 -4.16 -12.72
CA ARG A 69 -18.52 -5.00 -13.22
C ARG A 69 -19.84 -4.55 -12.58
N GLY A 70 -20.90 -4.50 -13.37
CA GLY A 70 -22.25 -4.23 -12.89
C GLY A 70 -23.07 -3.43 -13.89
N MET A 71 -24.32 -3.16 -13.53
CA MET A 71 -25.26 -2.43 -14.39
C MET A 71 -24.85 -0.97 -14.64
N TYR A 72 -24.14 -0.37 -13.68
CA TYR A 72 -23.68 1.02 -13.76
C TYR A 72 -22.17 1.15 -13.99
N ALA A 73 -21.47 0.05 -14.31
CA ALA A 73 -20.02 0.04 -14.41
C ALA A 73 -19.56 0.30 -15.85
N SER A 74 -18.48 1.07 -16.00
CA SER A 74 -17.83 1.35 -17.29
C SER A 74 -16.99 0.19 -17.84
N GLY A 75 -16.70 -0.83 -17.02
CA GLY A 75 -15.74 -1.88 -17.39
C GLY A 75 -14.29 -1.41 -17.30
N ALA A 76 -14.04 -0.25 -16.67
CA ALA A 76 -12.71 0.31 -16.50
C ALA A 76 -11.84 -0.52 -15.56
N VAL A 77 -10.53 -0.41 -15.77
CA VAL A 77 -9.53 -0.98 -14.87
C VAL A 77 -9.45 -0.10 -13.62
N ILE A 78 -9.64 -0.70 -12.45
CA ILE A 78 -9.46 -0.05 -11.15
C ILE A 78 -8.03 -0.30 -10.70
N PRO A 79 -7.12 0.68 -10.85
CA PRO A 79 -5.72 0.50 -10.49
C PRO A 79 -5.57 0.31 -8.98
N ARG A 80 -4.50 -0.39 -8.58
CA ARG A 80 -4.13 -0.46 -7.17
C ARG A 80 -3.65 0.95 -6.75
N PRO A 81 -4.22 1.55 -5.69
CA PRO A 81 -3.85 2.90 -5.28
C PRO A 81 -2.37 2.99 -4.89
N GLU A 82 -1.77 4.14 -5.13
CA GLU A 82 -0.32 4.37 -4.96
C GLU A 82 0.15 4.23 -3.52
N ILE A 83 -0.73 4.53 -2.55
CA ILE A 83 -0.49 4.37 -1.11
C ILE A 83 -0.06 2.93 -0.75
N LEU A 84 -0.50 1.93 -1.52
CA LEU A 84 -0.13 0.53 -1.28
C LEU A 84 1.25 0.16 -1.85
N LYS A 85 1.86 1.02 -2.67
CA LYS A 85 3.23 0.86 -3.19
C LYS A 85 4.26 1.40 -2.20
N GLU A 86 3.86 2.40 -1.41
CA GLU A 86 4.71 3.02 -0.40
C GLU A 86 4.86 2.13 0.83
N ARG A 87 6.07 2.13 1.40
CA ARG A 87 6.34 1.45 2.67
C ARG A 87 5.89 2.35 3.82
N LYS A 88 5.18 1.79 4.80
CA LYS A 88 4.76 2.53 6.01
C LYS A 88 5.93 3.12 6.81
N LYS A 89 7.11 2.50 6.74
CA LYS A 89 8.35 3.03 7.30
C LYS A 89 9.33 3.22 6.15
N PRO A 90 9.83 4.45 5.91
CA PRO A 90 10.85 4.66 4.88
C PRO A 90 12.10 3.87 5.26
N ARG A 91 12.77 3.30 4.25
CA ARG A 91 14.10 2.71 4.47
C ARG A 91 15.09 3.88 4.60
N PRO A 92 16.00 3.87 5.60
CA PRO A 92 17.07 4.85 5.64
C PRO A 92 17.89 4.77 4.34
N THR A 93 18.22 5.93 3.79
CA THR A 93 19.01 6.05 2.54
C THR A 93 20.51 5.91 2.80
N SER A 94 20.96 6.22 4.02
CA SER A 94 22.34 6.03 4.46
C SER A 94 22.59 4.58 4.85
N HIS A 95 23.75 4.08 4.45
CA HIS A 95 24.31 2.81 4.90
C HIS A 95 24.63 2.89 6.39
N GLY A 96 24.28 1.84 7.15
CA GLY A 96 24.71 1.72 8.52
C GLY A 96 26.21 1.44 8.62
N PRO A 97 26.79 1.51 9.83
CA PRO A 97 28.22 1.25 10.05
C PRO A 97 28.64 -0.20 9.71
N LYS A 98 27.69 -1.11 9.49
CA LYS A 98 27.92 -2.52 9.13
C LYS A 98 27.40 -2.85 7.73
N ASP A 99 26.86 -1.89 7.00
CA ASP A 99 26.29 -2.12 5.67
C ASP A 99 27.31 -1.73 4.59
N THR A 100 27.49 -2.60 3.61
CA THR A 100 28.38 -2.33 2.48
C THR A 100 27.78 -1.27 1.55
N PRO A 101 28.57 -0.26 1.10
CA PRO A 101 28.09 0.69 0.12
C PRO A 101 27.78 -0.03 -1.19
N ILE A 102 26.77 0.48 -1.91
CA ILE A 102 26.23 -0.18 -3.10
C ILE A 102 27.27 -0.32 -4.22
N GLU A 103 28.26 0.58 -4.23
CA GLU A 103 29.37 0.59 -5.17
C GLU A 103 30.14 -0.73 -5.14
N HIS A 104 30.56 -1.20 -3.95
CA HIS A 104 31.26 -2.48 -3.79
C HIS A 104 30.39 -3.71 -4.08
N VAL A 105 29.07 -3.59 -3.91
CA VAL A 105 28.14 -4.70 -4.18
C VAL A 105 27.92 -4.88 -5.69
N LEU A 106 27.88 -3.77 -6.42
CA LEU A 106 27.70 -3.78 -7.88
C LEU A 106 29.01 -3.97 -8.63
N GLU A 107 30.15 -3.78 -7.95
CA GLU A 107 31.47 -4.07 -8.47
C GLU A 107 31.55 -5.53 -8.91
N LYS A 108 31.79 -5.75 -10.21
CA LYS A 108 31.99 -7.08 -10.77
C LYS A 108 33.42 -7.52 -10.50
N THR A 109 33.61 -8.21 -9.39
CA THR A 109 34.92 -8.77 -8.99
C THR A 109 35.28 -10.06 -9.72
N TYR A 110 34.33 -10.64 -10.45
CA TYR A 110 34.51 -11.91 -11.16
C TYR A 110 33.94 -11.83 -12.58
N ASP A 111 34.79 -12.15 -13.56
CA ASP A 111 34.37 -12.39 -14.93
C ASP A 111 35.11 -13.61 -15.49
N ALA A 112 34.40 -14.73 -15.58
CA ALA A 112 34.90 -16.01 -16.08
C ALA A 112 35.41 -15.94 -17.53
N LYS A 113 34.91 -14.99 -18.33
CA LYS A 113 35.27 -14.87 -19.75
C LYS A 113 36.50 -14.01 -19.96
N ALA A 114 36.67 -12.99 -19.11
CA ALA A 114 37.83 -12.10 -19.12
C ALA A 114 39.00 -12.63 -18.27
N GLY A 115 38.80 -13.69 -17.48
CA GLY A 115 39.83 -14.26 -16.59
C GLY A 115 40.10 -13.42 -15.35
N ILE A 116 39.18 -12.52 -14.99
CA ILE A 116 39.31 -11.61 -13.84
C ILE A 116 38.74 -12.30 -12.60
N GLY A 117 39.53 -12.35 -11.52
CA GLY A 117 39.07 -12.84 -10.20
C GLY A 117 39.31 -14.34 -9.93
N MET A 118 40.02 -15.06 -10.80
CA MET A 118 40.60 -16.37 -10.46
C MET A 118 41.95 -16.11 -9.77
N PRO A 119 42.19 -16.58 -8.53
CA PRO A 119 43.54 -16.61 -7.98
C PRO A 119 44.38 -17.62 -8.78
N ASP A 120 45.66 -17.30 -9.00
CA ASP A 120 46.62 -18.28 -9.52
C ASP A 120 46.65 -19.47 -8.53
N LEU A 121 46.23 -20.65 -8.99
CA LEU A 121 46.19 -21.90 -8.22
C LEU A 121 47.60 -22.45 -7.96
#